data_AF-A0A8I0H6F4-F1
#
_entry.id   AF-A0A8I0H6F4-F1
#
_cell.length_a   1.000
_cell.length_b   1.000
_cell.length_c   1.000
_cell.angle_alpha   90.00
_cell.angle_beta   90.00
_cell.angle_gamma   90.00
#
_symmetry.space_group_name_H-M   'P 1'
#
loop_
_entity.id
_entity.type
_entity.pdbx_description
1 polymer ?
#
loop_
_entity_poly.entity_id
_entity_poly.type
_entity_poly.pdbx_seq_one_letter_code
_entity_poly.pdbx_strand_id
1 'polypeptide(L)' 'LLSGLKNVTAEVLSDDWNGTDEEWAAFGLDDPESVVTVDFADGSSHTLRIGSAPQYENSWQYAQLDGDTRLLSVSRGL' A
#
# COMPACT_ATOMS: atom_id res chain seq x y z
N LEU A 1 -10.15 2.39 -13.20
CA LEU A 1 -9.31 2.66 -12.01
C LEU A 1 -7.83 2.39 -12.24
N LEU A 2 -7.42 1.39 -13.04
CA LEU A 2 -5.99 1.15 -13.35
C LEU A 2 -5.63 1.27 -14.84
N SER A 3 -6.56 1.74 -15.68
CA SER A 3 -6.32 1.97 -17.11
C SER A 3 -5.40 3.18 -17.30
N GLY A 4 -4.12 2.92 -17.56
CA GLY A 4 -3.06 3.94 -17.71
C GLY A 4 -1.84 3.75 -16.80
N LEU A 5 -1.82 2.71 -15.96
CA LEU A 5 -0.66 2.41 -15.13
C LEU A 5 0.53 1.97 -15.98
N LYS A 6 1.59 2.79 -15.99
CA LYS A 6 2.82 2.55 -16.75
C LYS A 6 3.85 1.72 -15.97
N ASN A 7 3.91 1.91 -14.65
CA ASN A 7 4.70 1.10 -13.72
C ASN A 7 4.21 1.32 -12.27
N VAL A 8 4.41 0.35 -11.38
CA VAL A 8 4.18 0.47 -9.93
C VAL A 8 5.41 -0.06 -9.22
N THR A 9 5.98 0.76 -8.35
CA THR A 9 7.07 0.34 -7.47
C THR A 9 6.62 0.54 -6.04
N ALA A 10 6.76 -0.52 -5.23
CA ALA A 10 6.59 -0.46 -3.79
C ALA A 10 7.95 -0.66 -3.13
N GLU A 11 8.29 0.19 -2.18
CA GLU A 11 9.52 0.09 -1.39
C GLU A 11 9.15 -0.21 0.06
N VAL A 12 9.91 -1.09 0.72
CA VAL A 12 9.72 -1.38 2.14
C VAL A 12 10.27 -0.21 2.94
N LEU A 13 9.41 0.45 3.70
CA LEU A 13 9.81 1.49 4.66
C LEU A 13 10.19 0.88 6.02
N SER A 14 9.55 -0.22 6.39
CA SER A 14 9.81 -0.96 7.62
C SER A 14 9.41 -2.43 7.44
N ASP A 15 10.28 -3.33 7.91
CA ASP A 15 10.08 -4.78 7.82
C ASP A 15 9.14 -5.33 8.92
N ASP A 16 8.99 -4.60 10.03
CA ASP A 16 8.33 -5.03 11.27
C ASP A 16 7.58 -3.88 11.95
N TRP A 17 6.84 -3.09 11.17
CA TRP A 17 6.13 -1.93 11.69
C TRP A 17 5.09 -2.33 12.74
N ASN A 18 5.29 -1.83 13.97
CA ASN A 18 4.42 -2.08 15.11
C ASN A 18 3.74 -0.78 15.60
N GLY A 19 3.18 -0.02 14.66
CA GLY A 19 2.42 1.19 14.96
C GLY A 19 1.05 0.88 15.56
N THR A 20 0.50 1.90 16.21
CA THR A 20 -0.86 1.92 16.77
C THR A 20 -1.93 1.98 15.69
N ASP A 21 -3.17 1.63 16.02
CA ASP A 21 -4.32 1.73 15.11
C ASP A 21 -4.49 3.16 14.55
N GLU A 22 -4.23 4.19 15.36
CA GLU A 22 -4.26 5.60 14.92
C GLU A 22 -3.19 5.90 13.86
N GLU A 23 -2.00 5.33 13.98
CA GLU A 23 -0.93 5.50 12.98
C GLU A 23 -1.27 4.78 11.67
N TRP A 24 -1.86 3.58 11.75
CA TRP A 24 -2.33 2.87 10.56
C TRP A 24 -3.47 3.62 9.84
N ALA A 25 -4.40 4.22 10.59
CA ALA A 25 -5.45 5.07 10.04
C ALA A 25 -4.89 6.35 9.43
N ALA A 26 -3.84 6.94 9.99
CA ALA A 26 -3.17 8.10 9.42
C ALA A 26 -2.53 7.80 8.05
N PHE A 27 -2.20 6.54 7.76
CA PHE A 27 -1.76 6.09 6.43
C PHE A 27 -2.92 5.81 5.47
N GLY A 28 -4.18 5.89 5.94
CA GLY A 28 -5.39 5.57 5.18
C GLY A 28 -5.57 4.08 4.93
N LEU A 29 -4.99 3.21 5.76
CA LEU A 29 -5.05 1.74 5.58
C LEU A 29 -6.22 1.08 6.32
N ASP A 30 -6.91 1.80 7.20
CA ASP A 30 -8.16 1.39 7.83
C ASP A 30 -9.35 1.50 6.86
N ASP A 31 -9.37 2.53 6.01
CA ASP A 31 -10.28 2.72 4.86
C ASP A 31 -9.50 2.94 3.55
N PRO A 32 -8.97 1.87 2.92
CA PRO A 32 -8.05 1.99 1.80
C PRO A 32 -8.74 2.55 0.54
N GLU A 33 -8.10 3.53 -0.08
CA GLU A 33 -8.56 4.13 -1.34
C GLU A 33 -8.56 3.11 -2.49
N SER A 34 -7.63 2.15 -2.46
CA SER A 34 -7.55 1.10 -3.46
C SER A 34 -7.15 -0.23 -2.85
N VAL A 35 -7.82 -1.29 -3.31
CA VAL A 35 -7.53 -2.67 -2.94
C VAL A 35 -7.16 -3.42 -4.21
N VAL A 36 -5.98 -4.03 -4.21
CA VAL A 36 -5.44 -4.79 -5.33
C VAL A 36 -5.28 -6.24 -4.89
N THR A 37 -5.90 -7.17 -5.61
CA THR A 37 -5.65 -8.60 -5.44
C THR A 37 -4.56 -9.03 -6.41
N VAL A 38 -3.54 -9.72 -5.89
CA VAL A 38 -2.41 -10.25 -6.65
C VAL A 38 -2.45 -11.77 -6.57
N ASP A 39 -2.85 -12.39 -7.68
CA ASP A 39 -2.83 -13.84 -7.84
C ASP A 39 -1.51 -14.29 -8.46
N PHE A 40 -0.80 -15.18 -7.76
CA PHE A 40 0.47 -15.74 -8.19
C PHE A 40 0.28 -17.05 -8.95
N ALA A 41 1.26 -17.38 -9.79
CA ALA A 41 1.24 -18.60 -10.61
C ALA A 41 1.29 -19.90 -9.78
N ASP A 42 1.74 -19.83 -8.52
CA ASP A 42 1.71 -20.95 -7.57
C ASP A 42 0.33 -21.15 -6.93
N GLY A 43 -0.65 -20.30 -7.26
CA GLY A 43 -2.01 -20.35 -6.74
C GLY A 43 -2.21 -19.57 -5.44
N SER A 44 -1.18 -18.94 -4.88
CA SER A 44 -1.34 -18.00 -3.78
C SER A 44 -2.00 -16.70 -4.25
N SER A 45 -2.80 -16.09 -3.38
CA SER A 45 -3.45 -14.82 -3.65
C SER A 45 -3.23 -13.91 -2.45
N HIS A 46 -2.81 -12.68 -2.72
CA HIS A 46 -2.58 -11.69 -1.68
C HIS A 46 -3.33 -10.40 -1.98
N THR A 47 -3.84 -9.78 -0.93
CA THR A 47 -4.49 -8.48 -1.02
C THR A 47 -3.50 -7.39 -0.62
N LEU A 48 -3.23 -6.47 -1.53
CA LEU A 48 -2.48 -5.24 -1.28
C LEU A 48 -3.49 -4.10 -1.05
N ARG A 49 -3.50 -3.55 0.15
CA ARG A 49 -4.27 -2.35 0.51
C ARG A 49 -3.39 -1.15 0.27
N ILE A 50 -3.88 -0.19 -0.49
CA ILE A 50 -3.20 1.08 -0.77
C ILE A 50 -4.01 2.17 -0.09
N GLY A 51 -3.39 2.84 0.87
CA GLY A 51 -4.00 3.91 1.61
C GLY A 51 -4.12 5.20 0.80
N SER A 52 -4.95 6.12 1.26
CA SER A 52 -5.15 7.40 0.58
C SER A 52 -3.88 8.24 0.55
N ALA A 53 -3.60 8.91 -0.57
CA ALA A 53 -2.50 9.87 -0.65
C ALA A 53 -2.71 10.98 0.42
N PRO A 54 -1.68 11.34 1.22
CA PRO A 54 -1.85 12.36 2.25
C PRO A 54 -2.26 13.71 1.65
N GLN A 55 -2.96 14.54 2.44
CA GLN A 55 -3.56 15.81 2.01
C GLN A 55 -2.54 16.88 1.52
N TYR A 56 -1.25 16.59 1.58
CA TYR A 56 -0.17 17.49 1.17
C TYR A 56 0.49 17.02 -0.12
N GLU A 57 0.69 17.93 -1.06
CA GLU A 57 1.47 17.67 -2.29
C GLU A 57 2.89 17.18 -1.92
N ASN A 58 3.35 16.11 -2.57
CA ASN A 58 4.64 15.42 -2.37
C ASN A 58 4.73 14.42 -1.20
N SER A 59 3.59 13.96 -0.70
CA SER A 59 3.56 12.94 0.34
C SER A 59 3.56 11.52 -0.25
N TRP A 60 4.17 10.58 0.49
CA TRP A 60 4.22 9.17 0.10
C TRP A 60 2.83 8.55 0.21
N GLN A 61 2.44 7.74 -0.76
CA GLN A 61 1.29 6.85 -0.61
C GLN A 61 1.77 5.57 0.09
N TYR A 62 0.94 4.99 0.95
CA TYR A 62 1.33 3.83 1.76
C TYR A 62 0.55 2.59 1.35
N ALA A 63 1.15 1.41 1.54
CA ALA A 63 0.48 0.15 1.30
C ALA A 63 0.86 -0.94 2.31
N GLN A 64 -0.02 -1.92 2.46
CA GLN A 64 0.17 -3.11 3.28
C GLN A 64 -0.35 -4.36 2.54
N LEU A 65 0.36 -5.48 2.72
CA LEU A 65 -0.09 -6.79 2.27
C LEU A 65 -0.87 -7.49 3.41
N ASP A 66 -2.04 -8.06 3.11
CA ASP A 66 -2.84 -8.75 4.12
C ASP A 66 -2.06 -9.90 4.79
N GLY A 67 -2.08 -9.92 6.13
CA GLY A 67 -1.36 -10.92 6.94
C GLY A 67 0.15 -10.65 7.08
N ASP A 68 0.64 -9.49 6.61
CA ASP A 68 2.04 -9.07 6.65
C ASP A 68 2.22 -7.81 7.52
N THR A 69 3.33 -7.73 8.26
CA THR A 69 3.66 -6.61 9.15
C THR A 69 4.45 -5.50 8.47
N ARG A 70 4.85 -5.69 7.20
CA ARG A 70 5.64 -4.72 6.45
C ARG A 70 4.81 -3.49 6.04
N LEU A 71 5.41 -2.31 6.17
CA LEU A 71 4.86 -1.05 5.64
C LEU A 71 5.59 -0.69 4.34
N LEU A 72 4.82 -0.44 3.29
CA LEU A 72 5.33 -0.09 1.97
C LEU A 72 5.05 1.38 1.66
N SER A 73 5.98 2.07 1.01
CA SER A 73 5.68 3.28 0.24
C SER A 73 5.41 2.91 -1.21
N VAL A 74 4.39 3.53 -1.79
CA VAL A 74 4.03 3.41 -3.20
C VAL A 74 4.33 4.74 -3.86
N SER A 75 5.16 4.69 -4.90
CA SER A 75 5.42 5.87 -5.74
C SER A 75 4.71 5.70 -7.08
N ARG A 76 4.09 6.77 -7.57
CA ARG A 76 3.75 6.88 -8.98
C ARG A 76 5.06 7.15 -9.72
N GLY A 77 5.57 6.14 -10.42
CA GLY A 77 6.73 6.33 -11.31
C GLY A 77 6.46 7.46 -12.30
N LEU A 78 7.37 8.43 -12.37
CA LEU A 78 7.35 9.53 -13.34
C LEU A 78 7.47 9.02 -14.80
#